data_AF-A0A0F9KJ43-F1
#
_entry.id   AF-A0A0F9KJ43-F1
#
_cell.length_a   1.000
_cell.length_b   1.000
_cell.length_c   1.000
_cell.angle_alpha   90.00
_cell.angle_beta   90.00
_cell.angle_gamma   90.00
#
_symmetry.space_group_name_H-M   'P 1'
#
loop_
_entity.id
_entity.type
_entity.pdbx_description
1 polymer ?
#
loop_
_entity_poly.entity_id
_entity_poly.type
_entity_poly.pdbx_seq_one_letter_code
_entity_poly.pdbx_strand_id
1 'polypeptide(L)' 'MNTKSKSNFDHLGPLLDETRTPAVCEICNNFIYKRIYYDENSEKKQKTVFVCKNCLEKNK' A
#
# COMPACT_ATOMS: atom_id res chain seq x y z
N MET A 1 16.55 -10.68 -12.84
CA MET A 1 16.48 -10.73 -11.36
C MET A 1 15.63 -9.55 -10.91
N ASN A 2 14.64 -9.82 -10.05
CA ASN A 2 13.48 -8.97 -9.74
C ASN A 2 13.82 -7.52 -9.38
N THR A 3 13.30 -6.57 -10.15
CA THR A 3 13.23 -5.15 -9.78
C THR A 3 12.24 -5.00 -8.62
N LYS A 4 12.73 -5.08 -7.37
CA LYS A 4 11.99 -4.59 -6.19
C LYS A 4 11.81 -3.09 -6.38
N SER A 5 10.68 -2.71 -6.97
CA SER A 5 10.30 -1.32 -7.17
C SER A 5 10.08 -0.66 -5.80
N LYS A 6 11.04 0.16 -5.36
CA LYS A 6 10.98 0.99 -4.13
C LYS A 6 9.60 1.62 -4.01
N SER A 7 8.79 1.07 -3.12
CA SER A 7 7.47 1.60 -2.80
C SER A 7 7.66 2.34 -1.48
N ASN A 8 6.96 3.44 -1.23
CA ASN A 8 7.08 4.27 -0.01
C ASN A 8 6.77 3.53 1.33
N PHE A 9 6.72 2.21 1.30
CA PHE A 9 6.40 1.27 2.38
C PHE A 9 7.60 0.37 2.74
N ASP A 10 8.83 0.73 2.31
CA ASP A 10 10.04 -0.05 2.63
C ASP A 10 10.33 -0.12 4.15
N HIS A 11 9.75 0.81 4.93
CA HIS A 11 9.78 0.82 6.39
C HIS A 11 8.60 0.05 7.01
N LEU A 12 7.83 -0.73 6.25
CA LEU A 12 6.78 -1.59 6.78
C LEU A 12 7.21 -3.05 6.69
N GLY A 13 6.69 -3.87 7.60
CA GLY A 13 6.80 -5.32 7.50
C GLY A 13 6.04 -5.88 6.30
N PRO A 14 5.99 -7.22 6.12
CA PRO A 14 5.36 -7.82 4.97
C PRO A 14 3.86 -7.49 4.88
N LEU A 15 3.36 -7.44 3.64
CA LEU A 15 1.94 -7.25 3.35
C LEU A 15 1.16 -8.49 3.79
N LEU A 16 0.14 -8.27 4.61
CA LEU A 16 -0.76 -9.30 5.14
C LEU A 16 -2.02 -9.46 4.29
N ASP A 17 -2.63 -8.32 3.93
CA ASP A 17 -3.89 -8.31 3.19
C ASP A 17 -3.95 -7.09 2.28
N GLU A 18 -4.64 -7.25 1.14
CA GLU A 18 -5.01 -6.16 0.25
C GLU A 18 -6.46 -6.34 -0.20
N THR A 19 -7.30 -5.34 0.08
CA THR A 19 -8.71 -5.34 -0.29
C THR A 19 -9.08 -4.03 -1.00
N ARG A 20 -9.85 -4.12 -2.10
CA ARG A 20 -10.41 -2.96 -2.79
C ARG A 20 -11.49 -2.31 -1.94
N THR A 21 -11.41 -1.00 -1.71
CA THR A 21 -12.44 -0.25 -0.99
C THR A 21 -13.50 0.31 -1.96
N PRO A 22 -14.68 0.71 -1.47
CA PRO A 22 -15.65 1.43 -2.29
C PRO A 22 -15.23 2.88 -2.61
N ALA A 23 -14.15 3.38 -2.00
CA ALA A 23 -13.68 4.75 -2.21
C ALA A 23 -12.88 4.88 -3.51
N VAL A 24 -12.97 6.06 -4.12
CA VAL A 24 -12.24 6.45 -5.33
C VAL A 24 -11.23 7.55 -5.03
N CYS A 25 -10.11 7.54 -5.74
CA CYS A 25 -9.06 8.53 -5.64
C CYS A 25 -9.50 9.81 -6.34
N GLU A 26 -9.49 10.93 -5.63
CA GLU A 26 -9.88 12.24 -6.17
C GLU A 26 -8.98 12.74 -7.30
N ILE A 27 -7.73 12.27 -7.37
CA ILE A 27 -6.74 12.73 -8.35
C ILE A 27 -6.94 12.05 -9.72
N CYS A 28 -7.19 10.73 -9.72
CA CYS A 28 -7.22 9.94 -10.95
C CYS A 28 -8.50 9.13 -11.17
N ASN A 29 -9.50 9.31 -10.29
CA ASN A 29 -10.80 8.63 -10.30
C ASN A 29 -10.71 7.09 -10.33
N ASN A 30 -9.59 6.53 -9.87
CA ASN A 30 -9.38 5.09 -9.78
C ASN A 30 -9.65 4.58 -8.35
N PHE A 31 -9.75 3.27 -8.17
CA PHE A 31 -10.09 2.67 -6.88
C PHE A 31 -8.96 2.86 -5.84
N ILE A 32 -9.37 3.07 -4.60
CA ILE A 32 -8.48 3.02 -3.44
C ILE A 32 -8.44 1.58 -2.91
N TYR A 33 -7.25 1.11 -2.57
CA TYR A 33 -7.00 -0.19 -1.96
C TYR A 33 -6.59 0.01 -0.51
N LYS A 34 -7.17 -0.77 0.39
CA LYS A 34 -6.73 -0.92 1.77
C LYS A 34 -5.66 -2.00 1.79
N ARG A 35 -4.48 -1.69 2.30
CA ARG A 35 -3.38 -2.62 2.51
C ARG A 35 -3.07 -2.71 3.99
N ILE A 36 -2.88 -3.92 4.48
CA ILE A 36 -2.51 -4.19 5.87
C ILE A 36 -1.11 -4.77 5.86
N TYR A 37 -0.20 -4.17 6.62
CA TYR A 37 1.18 -4.63 6.79
C TYR A 37 1.44 -4.96 8.24
N TYR A 38 2.47 -5.75 8.54
CA TYR A 38 3.06 -5.71 9.89
C TYR A 38 3.76 -4.36 10.12
N ASP A 39 3.77 -3.92 11.37
CA ASP A 39 4.58 -2.79 11.80
C ASP A 39 6.07 -3.19 11.75
N GLU A 40 6.95 -2.28 11.30
CA GLU A 40 8.40 -2.54 11.26
C GLU A 40 9.00 -2.92 12.60
N ASN A 41 8.44 -2.39 13.70
CA ASN A 41 8.98 -2.60 15.03
C ASN A 41 8.28 -3.74 15.78
N SER A 42 7.22 -4.33 15.21
CA SER A 42 6.46 -5.37 15.91
C SER A 42 5.56 -6.20 14.98
N GLU A 43 5.85 -7.50 14.88
CA GLU A 43 5.00 -8.49 14.21
C GLU A 43 3.65 -8.71 14.91
N LYS A 44 3.44 -8.14 16.10
CA LYS A 44 2.14 -8.15 16.80
C LYS A 44 1.27 -6.95 16.48
N LYS A 45 1.82 -5.94 15.79
CA LYS A 45 1.10 -4.74 15.40
C LYS A 45 0.92 -4.72 13.89
N GLN A 46 -0.27 -4.31 13.46
CA GLN A 46 -0.60 -4.17 12.06
C GLN A 46 -0.80 -2.70 11.72
N LYS A 47 -0.34 -2.29 10.54
CA LYS A 47 -0.51 -0.94 10.02
C LYS A 47 -1.37 -0.98 8.76
N THR A 48 -2.45 -0.23 8.79
CA THR A 48 -3.35 -0.08 7.64
C THR A 48 -2.95 1.14 6.83
N VAL A 49 -2.85 0.99 5.52
CA VAL A 49 -2.56 2.06 4.57
C VAL A 49 -3.60 2.05 3.45
N PHE A 50 -4.08 3.23 3.06
CA PHE A 50 -4.96 3.39 1.90
C PHE A 50 -4.16 3.95 0.73
N VAL A 51 -4.19 3.25 -0.40
CA VAL A 51 -3.38 3.62 -1.57
C VAL A 51 -4.20 3.56 -2.84
N CYS A 52 -4.01 4.55 -3.71
CA CYS A 52 -4.40 4.41 -5.11
C CYS A 52 -3.20 3.86 -5.89
N LYS A 53 -3.32 2.67 -6.48
CA LYS A 53 -2.21 2.01 -7.20
C LYS A 53 -1.72 2.86 -8.38
N ASN A 54 -2.64 3.43 -9.15
CA ASN A 54 -2.31 4.27 -10.29
C ASN A 54 -1.50 5.52 -9.89
N CYS A 55 -1.88 6.20 -8.82
CA CYS A 55 -1.12 7.35 -8.30
C CYS A 55 0.23 6.92 -7.69
N LEU A 56 0.27 5.75 -7.04
CA LEU A 56 1.49 5.20 -6.46
C LEU A 56 2.52 4.83 -7.54
N GLU A 57 2.08 4.32 -8.68
CA GLU A 57 2.94 3.93 -9.80
C GLU A 57 3.43 5.15 -10.60
N LYS A 58 2.62 6.21 -10.69
CA LYS A 58 3.02 7.48 -11.33
C LYS A 58 3.98 8.34 -10.52
N ASN A 59 4.10 8.10 -9.21
CA ASN A 59 5.05 8.77 -8.33
C ASN A 59 6.36 7.98 -8.12
N LYS A 60 6.63 6.98 -8.97
CA LYS A 60 7.92 6.27 -9.04
C LYS A 60 8.77 6.81 -10.18
#